data_AF-A0A2H0RJ72-F1
#
_entry.id   AF-A0A2H0RJ72-F1
#
_cell.length_a   1.000
_cell.length_b   1.000
_cell.length_c   1.000
_cell.angle_alpha   90.00
_cell.angle_beta   90.00
_cell.angle_gamma   90.00
#
_symmetry.space_group_name_H-M   'P 1'
#
loop_
_entity.id
_entity.type
_entity.pdbx_description
1 polymer ?
#
loop_
_entity_poly.entity_id
_entity_poly.type
_entity_poly.pdbx_seq_one_letter_code
_entity_poly.pdbx_strand_id
1 'polypeptide(L)'
;MQSNDTKTTNQKVTRSSGLNKSEEYLAQLCNKNFLSLWSYPNVYRNQGPKENPGKELCDLLVVFGNEILIFSDKFCEYPKSNDASLNWQRWFKRAVKKSAEQLWGAEKWIRQYPNRIYLDQKCQQTFPFDIDIQKANIHLIAVAHGVSKSCKDFFSGGSGSLMLKNDIKGLEAHDELFSIGDLDSSKTFVHVFDDTTLDIIMGALDTATDFVAYLKKKEVLLRSDLGVIVTGEEDLLPSYLTRMKDGVHDFDFPADADAIALGEGTWESFCDNPQRKAQIEEDKVSYFIDGLIEQFNTHALSGTQYMVSPGGIKDSERVMRFFAKESRFGRRLLAKAILGLVQGTPAHMIGRRFIVPLKKGDGVYYALVAFSNKFNRPEEEYRTFRGEYLHACCMIMRLVYPDARDIIGFSTESGADNGGRSEDAVYFDGRRWTKESEQEAQRLQKELKILINPVQTKVSDTEFPDVKKETIKKVGRNELCPCGSNKKYKKCHG
;
A
#
# COMPACT_ATOMS: atom_id res chain seq x y z
N MET A 1 1.66 -45.33 7.90
CA MET A 1 0.52 -44.77 7.14
C MET A 1 1.10 -44.07 5.93
N GLN A 2 0.74 -44.52 4.74
CA GLN A 2 1.29 -44.02 3.47
C GLN A 2 0.98 -42.53 3.33
N SER A 3 2.05 -41.74 3.19
CA SER A 3 2.03 -40.32 2.86
C SER A 3 1.50 -40.16 1.44
N ASN A 4 0.31 -39.57 1.30
CA ASN A 4 -0.15 -39.04 0.03
C ASN A 4 0.73 -37.82 -0.31
N ASP A 5 1.76 -38.09 -1.08
CA ASP A 5 2.68 -37.14 -1.68
C ASP A 5 1.92 -36.35 -2.77
N THR A 6 1.12 -35.38 -2.32
CA THR A 6 0.60 -34.34 -3.21
C THR A 6 1.77 -33.43 -3.51
N LYS A 7 2.49 -33.73 -4.60
CA LYS A 7 3.46 -32.81 -5.22
C LYS A 7 2.76 -31.47 -5.43
N THR A 8 2.93 -30.57 -4.47
CA THR A 8 2.43 -29.21 -4.52
C THR A 8 3.31 -28.53 -5.55
N THR A 9 2.81 -28.43 -6.79
CA THR A 9 3.63 -27.95 -7.90
C THR A 9 3.78 -26.45 -7.81
N ASN A 10 5.04 -25.99 -7.79
CA ASN A 10 5.44 -24.61 -8.05
C ASN A 10 4.96 -24.23 -9.46
N GLN A 11 3.70 -23.79 -9.59
CA GLN A 11 3.17 -23.34 -10.86
C GLN A 11 3.55 -21.88 -11.07
N LYS A 12 4.35 -21.65 -12.11
CA LYS A 12 4.71 -20.31 -12.54
C LYS A 12 3.46 -19.52 -12.94
N VAL A 13 3.30 -18.33 -12.38
CA VAL A 13 2.24 -17.39 -12.75
C VAL A 13 2.81 -16.39 -13.75
N THR A 14 2.22 -16.32 -14.95
CA THR A 14 2.61 -15.35 -15.98
C THR A 14 1.56 -14.24 -16.04
N ARG A 15 2.00 -12.99 -15.86
CA ARG A 15 1.16 -11.79 -15.88
C ARG A 15 1.39 -10.99 -17.16
N SER A 16 0.39 -10.24 -17.61
CA SER A 16 0.57 -9.21 -18.63
C SER A 16 1.49 -8.09 -18.11
N SER A 17 2.18 -7.42 -19.02
CA SER A 17 2.93 -6.19 -18.73
C SER A 17 2.11 -4.91 -18.99
N GLY A 18 0.88 -5.03 -19.50
CA GLY A 18 0.12 -3.96 -20.16
C GLY A 18 0.09 -4.17 -21.68
N LEU A 19 -1.01 -3.79 -22.34
CA LEU A 19 -1.17 -3.93 -23.81
C LEU A 19 -0.78 -2.67 -24.57
N ASN A 20 -0.68 -1.54 -23.87
CA ASN A 20 -0.26 -0.25 -24.42
C ASN A 20 0.57 0.53 -23.40
N LYS A 21 1.20 1.64 -23.81
CA LYS A 21 2.10 2.44 -22.96
C LYS A 21 1.45 2.98 -21.67
N SER A 22 0.18 3.35 -21.75
CA SER A 22 -0.59 3.87 -20.61
C SER A 22 -0.87 2.75 -19.60
N GLU A 23 -1.30 1.59 -20.09
CA GLU A 23 -1.50 0.39 -19.26
C GLU A 23 -0.18 -0.14 -18.68
N GLU A 24 0.92 -0.10 -19.44
CA GLU A 24 2.27 -0.46 -18.95
C GLU A 24 2.71 0.47 -17.82
N TYR A 25 2.45 1.77 -17.94
CA TYR A 25 2.73 2.75 -16.90
C TYR A 25 1.90 2.48 -15.65
N LEU A 26 0.59 2.27 -15.80
CA LEU A 26 -0.31 1.93 -14.70
C LEU A 26 0.12 0.63 -14.01
N ALA A 27 0.56 -0.37 -14.78
CA ALA A 27 1.11 -1.62 -14.25
C ALA A 27 2.39 -1.40 -13.44
N GLN A 28 3.31 -0.56 -13.91
CA GLN A 28 4.52 -0.19 -13.16
C GLN A 28 4.18 0.55 -11.87
N LEU A 29 3.26 1.51 -11.93
CA LEU A 29 2.80 2.27 -10.77
C LEU A 29 2.14 1.34 -9.75
N CYS A 30 1.26 0.43 -10.17
CA CYS A 30 0.63 -0.54 -9.28
C CYS A 30 1.62 -1.55 -8.70
N ASN A 31 2.57 -2.06 -9.49
CA ASN A 31 3.63 -2.93 -8.97
C ASN A 31 4.50 -2.22 -7.93
N LYS A 32 4.75 -0.90 -8.08
CA LYS A 32 5.51 -0.13 -7.09
C LYS A 32 4.73 0.03 -5.77
N ASN A 33 3.44 0.33 -5.83
CA ASN A 33 2.64 0.71 -4.66
C ASN A 33 1.94 -0.47 -3.98
N PHE A 34 1.42 -1.40 -4.77
CA PHE A 34 0.68 -2.57 -4.32
C PHE A 34 1.49 -3.87 -4.40
N LEU A 35 2.71 -3.81 -4.94
CA LEU A 35 3.63 -4.93 -5.07
C LEU A 35 3.14 -5.98 -6.09
N SER A 36 4.09 -6.74 -6.63
CA SER A 36 3.92 -7.59 -7.81
C SER A 36 2.98 -8.77 -7.58
N LEU A 37 2.89 -9.28 -6.35
CA LEU A 37 2.02 -10.42 -6.06
C LEU A 37 0.54 -10.07 -6.13
N TRP A 38 0.16 -8.81 -5.96
CA TRP A 38 -1.24 -8.40 -5.88
C TRP A 38 -1.73 -7.63 -7.11
N SER A 39 -0.83 -7.22 -8.01
CA SER A 39 -1.14 -6.39 -9.18
C SER A 39 -1.21 -7.21 -10.47
N TYR A 40 -2.36 -7.19 -11.15
CA TYR A 40 -2.64 -7.99 -12.34
C TYR A 40 -3.19 -7.14 -13.48
N PRO A 41 -2.34 -6.71 -14.42
CA PRO A 41 -2.76 -6.03 -15.63
C PRO A 41 -3.57 -6.96 -16.56
N ASN A 42 -4.56 -6.41 -17.25
CA ASN A 42 -5.37 -7.04 -18.30
C ASN A 42 -5.92 -8.41 -17.91
N VAL A 43 -6.79 -8.48 -16.89
CA VAL A 43 -7.47 -9.73 -16.53
C VAL A 43 -8.69 -9.96 -17.42
N TYR A 44 -9.01 -11.22 -17.70
CA TYR A 44 -10.07 -11.62 -18.62
C TYR A 44 -11.21 -12.33 -17.90
N ARG A 45 -12.40 -12.25 -18.51
CA ARG A 45 -13.61 -12.97 -18.09
C ARG A 45 -14.09 -13.92 -19.18
N ASN A 46 -14.63 -15.05 -18.74
CA ASN A 46 -15.22 -16.07 -19.61
C ASN A 46 -16.76 -16.01 -19.57
N GLN A 47 -17.38 -15.58 -20.67
CA GLN A 47 -18.85 -15.48 -20.81
C GLN A 47 -19.52 -16.78 -21.28
N GLY A 48 -18.76 -17.87 -21.40
CA GLY A 48 -19.23 -19.21 -21.74
C GLY A 48 -18.65 -19.74 -23.06
N PRO A 49 -18.96 -21.00 -23.42
CA PRO A 49 -18.33 -21.70 -24.56
C PRO A 49 -18.49 -21.02 -25.92
N LYS A 50 -19.52 -20.17 -26.08
CA LYS A 50 -19.84 -19.47 -27.33
C LYS A 50 -19.12 -18.12 -27.48
N GLU A 51 -18.52 -17.61 -26.41
CA GLU A 51 -17.82 -16.32 -26.39
C GLU A 51 -16.32 -16.54 -26.14
N ASN A 52 -15.69 -17.19 -27.12
CA ASN A 52 -14.26 -17.40 -27.20
C ASN A 52 -13.73 -16.58 -28.40
N PRO A 53 -12.74 -15.68 -28.22
CA PRO A 53 -11.92 -15.48 -27.03
C PRO A 53 -12.63 -14.76 -25.86
N GLY A 54 -12.10 -14.95 -24.65
CA GLY A 54 -12.54 -14.24 -23.46
C GLY A 54 -12.39 -12.73 -23.64
N LYS A 55 -13.25 -11.97 -22.94
CA LYS A 55 -13.22 -10.50 -22.99
C LYS A 55 -12.44 -9.96 -21.81
N GLU A 56 -11.74 -8.87 -22.02
CA GLU A 56 -11.10 -8.13 -20.93
C GLU A 56 -12.16 -7.71 -19.89
N LEU A 57 -11.79 -7.87 -18.63
CA LEU A 57 -12.61 -7.50 -17.48
C LEU A 57 -12.30 -6.06 -17.03
N CYS A 58 -11.00 -5.72 -16.93
CA CYS A 58 -10.51 -4.38 -16.61
C CYS A 58 -9.02 -4.26 -16.99
N ASP A 59 -8.53 -3.03 -17.08
CA ASP A 59 -7.15 -2.71 -17.49
C ASP A 59 -6.14 -3.15 -16.42
N LEU A 60 -6.49 -3.03 -15.13
CA LEU A 60 -5.71 -3.58 -14.03
C LEU A 60 -6.60 -3.98 -12.84
N LEU A 61 -6.31 -5.14 -12.25
CA LEU A 61 -6.94 -5.65 -11.04
C LEU A 61 -5.91 -5.77 -9.92
N VAL A 62 -6.20 -5.19 -8.76
CA VAL A 62 -5.47 -5.44 -7.51
C VAL A 62 -6.37 -6.24 -6.58
N VAL A 63 -5.88 -7.35 -6.05
CA VAL A 63 -6.60 -8.15 -5.04
C VAL A 63 -5.76 -8.25 -3.78
N PHE A 64 -5.94 -7.31 -2.85
CA PHE A 64 -5.16 -7.22 -1.62
C PHE A 64 -5.98 -7.66 -0.40
N GLY A 65 -5.97 -8.97 -0.13
CA GLY A 65 -6.81 -9.56 0.92
C GLY A 65 -8.30 -9.36 0.60
N ASN A 66 -8.98 -8.50 1.36
CA ASN A 66 -10.38 -8.20 1.16
C ASN A 66 -10.59 -6.92 0.32
N GLU A 67 -9.53 -6.16 0.06
CA GLU A 67 -9.60 -4.91 -0.70
C GLU A 67 -9.33 -5.24 -2.18
N ILE A 68 -10.29 -4.96 -3.04
CA ILE A 68 -10.20 -5.22 -4.48
C ILE A 68 -10.26 -3.88 -5.19
N LEU A 69 -9.22 -3.54 -5.93
CA LEU A 69 -9.17 -2.30 -6.70
C LEU A 69 -9.29 -2.65 -8.17
N ILE A 70 -10.26 -2.05 -8.84
CA ILE A 70 -10.50 -2.23 -10.27
C ILE A 70 -10.15 -0.92 -10.94
N PHE A 71 -9.14 -0.95 -11.81
CA PHE A 71 -8.72 0.22 -12.58
C PHE A 71 -9.27 0.13 -14.00
N SER A 72 -9.76 1.27 -14.48
CA SER A 72 -9.96 1.51 -15.91
C SER A 72 -9.11 2.71 -16.34
N ASP A 73 -8.19 2.45 -17.25
CA ASP A 73 -7.26 3.41 -17.82
C ASP A 73 -7.76 3.93 -19.17
N LYS A 74 -7.84 5.25 -19.33
CA LYS A 74 -8.40 5.82 -20.53
C LYS A 74 -7.76 7.12 -20.98
N PHE A 75 -7.08 7.04 -22.12
CA PHE A 75 -6.64 8.21 -22.85
C PHE A 75 -7.72 8.77 -23.78
N CYS A 76 -8.10 10.03 -23.55
CA CYS A 76 -8.99 10.78 -24.44
C CYS A 76 -8.45 12.20 -24.62
N GLU A 77 -7.99 12.52 -25.84
CA GLU A 77 -7.59 13.89 -26.17
C GLU A 77 -8.79 14.85 -26.00
N TYR A 78 -8.57 15.93 -25.24
CA TYR A 78 -9.56 16.99 -25.09
C TYR A 78 -9.84 17.67 -26.45
N PRO A 79 -11.10 17.75 -26.90
CA PRO A 79 -11.41 18.35 -28.21
C PRO A 79 -11.00 19.82 -28.30
N LYS A 80 -10.57 20.26 -29.49
CA LYS A 80 -9.98 21.60 -29.74
C LYS A 80 -10.93 22.60 -30.41
N SER A 81 -12.24 22.46 -30.21
CA SER A 81 -13.21 23.44 -30.78
C SER A 81 -13.29 24.70 -29.92
N ASN A 82 -13.87 25.78 -30.44
CA ASN A 82 -14.09 27.01 -29.67
C ASN A 82 -15.23 26.89 -28.63
N ASP A 83 -15.92 25.74 -28.57
CA ASP A 83 -17.00 25.47 -27.63
C ASP A 83 -16.49 24.63 -26.46
N ALA A 84 -16.08 25.29 -25.37
CA ALA A 84 -15.54 24.64 -24.19
C ALA A 84 -16.55 23.68 -23.52
N SER A 85 -17.84 24.04 -23.49
CA SER A 85 -18.91 23.22 -22.92
C SER A 85 -19.06 21.91 -23.70
N LEU A 86 -19.13 22.00 -25.03
CA LEU A 86 -19.23 20.82 -25.89
C LEU A 86 -17.97 19.96 -25.82
N ASN A 87 -16.78 20.57 -25.76
CA ASN A 87 -15.52 19.85 -25.61
C ASN A 87 -15.50 19.06 -24.30
N TRP A 88 -15.89 19.69 -23.20
CA TRP A 88 -15.99 19.06 -21.88
C TRP A 88 -16.98 17.89 -21.89
N GLN A 89 -18.22 18.10 -22.34
CA GLN A 89 -19.22 17.02 -22.40
C GLN A 89 -18.75 15.83 -23.24
N ARG A 90 -18.08 16.09 -24.37
CA ARG A 90 -17.51 15.04 -25.22
C ARG A 90 -16.37 14.30 -24.53
N TRP A 91 -15.48 15.01 -23.85
CA TRP A 91 -14.38 14.42 -23.10
C TRP A 91 -14.91 13.61 -21.92
N PHE A 92 -15.75 14.20 -21.07
CA PHE A 92 -16.37 13.55 -19.91
C PHE A 92 -17.09 12.26 -20.31
N LYS A 93 -17.92 12.30 -21.35
CA LYS A 93 -18.63 11.11 -21.86
C LYS A 93 -17.67 10.00 -22.28
N ARG A 94 -16.54 10.34 -22.90
CA ARG A 94 -15.58 9.36 -23.42
C ARG A 94 -14.65 8.83 -22.35
N ALA A 95 -14.09 9.71 -21.52
CA ALA A 95 -13.01 9.44 -20.56
C ALA A 95 -13.53 8.97 -19.20
N VAL A 96 -14.64 9.54 -18.72
CA VAL A 96 -15.16 9.29 -17.37
C VAL A 96 -16.39 8.38 -17.41
N LYS A 97 -17.47 8.79 -18.07
CA LYS A 97 -18.74 8.03 -18.09
C LYS A 97 -18.56 6.59 -18.58
N LYS A 98 -17.88 6.40 -19.71
CA LYS A 98 -17.62 5.05 -20.24
C LYS A 98 -16.73 4.22 -19.32
N SER A 99 -15.74 4.82 -18.65
CA SER A 99 -14.87 4.10 -17.70
C SER A 99 -15.66 3.66 -16.47
N ALA A 100 -16.53 4.53 -15.93
CA ALA A 100 -17.45 4.17 -14.85
C ALA A 100 -18.40 3.01 -15.24
N GLU A 101 -18.96 3.04 -16.46
CA GLU A 101 -19.79 1.94 -16.98
C GLU A 101 -19.02 0.61 -17.08
N GLN A 102 -17.75 0.65 -17.52
CA GLN A 102 -16.86 -0.52 -17.55
C GLN A 102 -16.58 -1.04 -16.14
N LEU A 103 -16.26 -0.15 -15.20
CA LEU A 103 -15.94 -0.46 -13.81
C LEU A 103 -17.11 -1.09 -13.06
N TRP A 104 -18.32 -0.51 -13.13
CA TRP A 104 -19.51 -1.12 -12.54
C TRP A 104 -19.84 -2.48 -13.17
N GLY A 105 -19.58 -2.64 -14.48
CA GLY A 105 -19.71 -3.91 -15.17
C GLY A 105 -18.71 -4.96 -14.68
N ALA A 106 -17.47 -4.55 -14.40
CA ALA A 106 -16.42 -5.41 -13.85
C ALA A 106 -16.73 -5.82 -12.42
N GLU A 107 -17.14 -4.88 -11.57
CA GLU A 107 -17.60 -5.15 -10.21
C GLU A 107 -18.72 -6.20 -10.20
N LYS A 108 -19.77 -5.97 -11.00
CA LYS A 108 -20.90 -6.90 -11.12
C LYS A 108 -20.42 -8.30 -11.52
N TRP A 109 -19.46 -8.39 -12.43
CA TRP A 109 -18.88 -9.67 -12.84
C TRP A 109 -18.15 -10.37 -11.70
N ILE A 110 -17.25 -9.67 -10.99
CA ILE A 110 -16.48 -10.22 -9.87
C ILE A 110 -17.42 -10.72 -8.76
N ARG A 111 -18.47 -9.95 -8.44
CA ARG A 111 -19.46 -10.34 -7.43
C ARG A 111 -20.25 -11.59 -7.83
N GLN A 112 -20.61 -11.74 -9.09
CA GLN A 112 -21.43 -12.85 -9.58
C GLN A 112 -20.62 -14.11 -9.91
N TYR A 113 -19.40 -13.94 -10.42
CA TYR A 113 -18.57 -15.01 -10.97
C TYR A 113 -17.10 -14.88 -10.52
N PRO A 114 -16.80 -14.87 -9.20
CA PRO A 114 -15.45 -14.64 -8.69
C PRO A 114 -14.42 -15.68 -9.18
N ASN A 115 -14.87 -16.88 -9.53
CA ASN A 115 -14.02 -17.98 -10.02
C ASN A 115 -13.87 -18.01 -11.55
N ARG A 116 -14.34 -16.98 -12.27
CA ARG A 116 -14.26 -16.87 -13.75
C ARG A 116 -13.42 -15.67 -14.19
N ILE A 117 -12.27 -15.53 -13.55
CA ILE A 117 -11.26 -14.52 -13.84
C ILE A 117 -9.98 -15.24 -14.28
N TYR A 118 -9.38 -14.74 -15.35
CA TYR A 118 -8.26 -15.40 -16.04
C TYR A 118 -7.15 -14.40 -16.36
N LEU A 119 -5.92 -14.90 -16.46
CA LEU A 119 -4.72 -14.12 -16.76
C LEU A 119 -4.43 -14.02 -18.26
N ASP A 120 -5.17 -14.75 -19.09
CA ASP A 120 -5.00 -14.77 -20.53
C ASP A 120 -6.34 -14.79 -21.28
N GLN A 121 -6.32 -14.28 -22.51
CA GLN A 121 -7.50 -14.12 -23.34
C GLN A 121 -8.17 -15.47 -23.72
N LYS A 122 -7.40 -16.58 -23.75
CA LYS A 122 -7.94 -17.91 -24.03
C LYS A 122 -8.59 -18.54 -22.80
N CYS A 123 -8.54 -17.87 -21.65
CA CYS A 123 -9.09 -18.31 -20.37
C CYS A 123 -8.51 -19.68 -19.93
N GLN A 124 -7.19 -19.88 -20.10
CA GLN A 124 -6.50 -21.13 -19.75
C GLN A 124 -5.78 -21.05 -18.40
N GLN A 125 -5.32 -19.86 -18.02
CA GLN A 125 -4.67 -19.54 -16.75
C GLN A 125 -5.68 -18.84 -15.85
N THR A 126 -6.17 -19.55 -14.84
CA THR A 126 -7.06 -18.97 -13.84
C THR A 126 -6.31 -17.98 -12.96
N PHE A 127 -7.02 -16.93 -12.51
CA PHE A 127 -6.52 -16.05 -11.47
C PHE A 127 -6.14 -16.86 -10.21
N PRO A 128 -4.97 -16.64 -9.59
CA PRO A 128 -4.41 -17.58 -8.61
C PRO A 128 -4.98 -17.45 -7.18
N PHE A 129 -5.71 -16.38 -6.87
CA PHE A 129 -6.23 -16.13 -5.51
C PHE A 129 -7.74 -16.21 -5.45
N ASP A 130 -8.23 -16.71 -4.32
CA ASP A 130 -9.67 -16.81 -4.08
C ASP A 130 -10.22 -15.44 -3.66
N ILE A 131 -11.38 -15.07 -4.22
CA ILE A 131 -12.10 -13.85 -3.84
C ILE A 131 -13.31 -14.23 -2.99
N ASP A 132 -13.25 -13.92 -1.70
CA ASP A 132 -14.39 -14.06 -0.78
C ASP A 132 -15.35 -12.86 -0.93
N ILE A 133 -16.33 -13.02 -1.82
CA ILE A 133 -17.31 -11.96 -2.15
C ILE A 133 -18.11 -11.47 -0.95
N GLN A 134 -18.20 -12.22 0.15
CA GLN A 134 -18.92 -11.80 1.36
C GLN A 134 -18.12 -10.77 2.18
N LYS A 135 -16.79 -10.74 2.00
CA LYS A 135 -15.89 -9.83 2.71
C LYS A 135 -15.24 -8.79 1.80
N ALA A 136 -15.45 -8.91 0.49
CA ALA A 136 -14.82 -8.06 -0.51
C ALA A 136 -15.31 -6.60 -0.44
N ASN A 137 -14.36 -5.70 -0.24
CA ASN A 137 -14.51 -4.26 -0.38
C ASN A 137 -13.96 -3.88 -1.77
N ILE A 138 -14.84 -3.46 -2.67
CA ILE A 138 -14.46 -3.15 -4.06
C ILE A 138 -14.35 -1.63 -4.23
N HIS A 139 -13.21 -1.18 -4.71
CA HIS A 139 -12.90 0.22 -5.02
C HIS A 139 -12.76 0.36 -6.54
N LEU A 140 -13.46 1.33 -7.11
CA LEU A 140 -13.46 1.57 -8.56
C LEU A 140 -12.65 2.81 -8.87
N ILE A 141 -11.66 2.68 -9.75
CA ILE A 141 -10.72 3.75 -10.08
C ILE A 141 -10.75 3.98 -11.59
N ALA A 142 -11.16 5.19 -11.99
CA ALA A 142 -11.11 5.64 -13.38
C ALA A 142 -9.91 6.60 -13.54
N VAL A 143 -8.95 6.21 -14.37
CA VAL A 143 -7.82 7.08 -14.74
C VAL A 143 -8.14 7.73 -16.07
N ALA A 144 -8.41 9.04 -16.04
CA ALA A 144 -8.92 9.82 -17.16
C ALA A 144 -7.84 10.80 -17.66
N HIS A 145 -7.12 10.38 -18.69
CA HIS A 145 -5.98 11.12 -19.24
C HIS A 145 -6.38 12.13 -20.32
N GLY A 146 -5.52 13.13 -20.55
CA GLY A 146 -5.59 14.02 -21.72
C GLY A 146 -6.39 15.31 -21.53
N VAL A 147 -6.73 15.65 -20.29
CA VAL A 147 -7.45 16.89 -19.91
C VAL A 147 -6.55 17.97 -19.32
N SER A 148 -5.43 17.57 -18.71
CA SER A 148 -4.62 18.43 -17.83
C SER A 148 -4.17 19.75 -18.46
N LYS A 149 -3.71 19.71 -19.72
CA LYS A 149 -3.30 20.93 -20.43
C LYS A 149 -4.47 21.88 -20.69
N SER A 150 -5.61 21.35 -21.13
CA SER A 150 -6.80 22.16 -21.40
C SER A 150 -7.38 22.77 -20.13
N CYS A 151 -7.29 22.06 -19.01
CA CYS A 151 -7.65 22.57 -17.69
C CYS A 151 -6.77 23.80 -17.35
N LYS A 152 -5.45 23.68 -17.51
CA LYS A 152 -4.51 24.79 -17.28
C LYS A 152 -4.80 26.01 -18.14
N ASP A 153 -4.98 25.78 -19.44
CA ASP A 153 -5.25 26.85 -20.41
C ASP A 153 -6.57 27.57 -20.09
N PHE A 154 -7.59 26.84 -19.63
CA PHE A 154 -8.89 27.42 -19.24
C PHE A 154 -8.80 28.30 -17.99
N PHE A 155 -8.13 27.83 -16.93
CA PHE A 155 -7.98 28.59 -15.69
C PHE A 155 -6.81 29.59 -15.69
N SER A 156 -6.04 29.66 -16.78
CA SER A 156 -4.84 30.51 -16.89
C SER A 156 -3.78 30.24 -15.80
N GLY A 157 -3.69 29.00 -15.34
CA GLY A 157 -2.91 28.61 -14.17
C GLY A 157 -3.24 27.17 -13.76
N GLY A 158 -2.95 26.77 -12.52
CA GLY A 158 -3.32 25.43 -12.06
C GLY A 158 -2.23 24.38 -12.17
N SER A 159 -2.33 23.38 -11.31
CA SER A 159 -1.72 22.05 -11.48
C SER A 159 -2.22 21.33 -12.74
N GLY A 160 -3.40 21.71 -13.23
CA GLY A 160 -4.12 21.07 -14.34
C GLY A 160 -5.06 19.95 -13.90
N SER A 161 -5.20 19.74 -12.59
CA SER A 161 -6.07 18.74 -12.02
C SER A 161 -7.55 19.07 -12.20
N LEU A 162 -8.40 18.05 -12.12
CA LEU A 162 -9.85 18.22 -12.04
C LEU A 162 -10.24 18.71 -10.66
N MET A 163 -11.16 19.67 -10.60
CA MET A 163 -11.78 20.13 -9.36
C MET A 163 -12.68 19.03 -8.78
N LEU A 164 -12.68 18.89 -7.46
CA LEU A 164 -13.61 18.02 -6.76
C LEU A 164 -14.74 18.84 -6.15
N LYS A 165 -15.97 18.49 -6.51
CA LYS A 165 -17.18 19.12 -5.97
C LYS A 165 -18.23 18.07 -5.65
N ASN A 166 -18.75 18.06 -4.43
CA ASN A 166 -19.71 17.05 -4.02
C ASN A 166 -21.19 17.43 -4.23
N ASP A 167 -21.46 18.66 -4.66
CA ASP A 167 -22.79 19.10 -5.12
C ASP A 167 -23.11 18.59 -6.54
N ILE A 168 -22.10 18.21 -7.32
CA ILE A 168 -22.25 17.53 -8.60
C ILE A 168 -22.59 16.05 -8.35
N LYS A 169 -23.84 15.67 -8.62
CA LYS A 169 -24.36 14.30 -8.40
C LYS A 169 -25.06 13.76 -9.64
N GLY A 170 -24.58 12.62 -10.14
CA GLY A 170 -25.14 11.94 -11.30
C GLY A 170 -24.43 12.31 -12.61
N LEU A 171 -24.39 11.36 -13.54
CA LEU A 171 -23.70 11.50 -14.83
C LEU A 171 -24.16 12.71 -15.66
N GLU A 172 -25.44 13.10 -15.58
CA GLU A 172 -25.99 14.20 -16.37
C GLU A 172 -25.83 15.57 -15.68
N ALA A 173 -25.34 15.62 -14.43
CA ALA A 173 -25.08 16.87 -13.71
C ALA A 173 -23.67 17.43 -13.94
N HIS A 174 -22.81 16.69 -14.65
CA HIS A 174 -21.40 17.06 -14.90
C HIS A 174 -21.24 18.04 -16.08
N ASP A 175 -22.03 19.10 -16.08
CA ASP A 175 -21.94 20.18 -17.09
C ASP A 175 -20.92 21.26 -16.72
N GLU A 176 -20.55 21.35 -15.43
CA GLU A 176 -19.51 22.26 -14.95
C GLU A 176 -18.13 21.81 -15.44
N LEU A 177 -17.43 22.72 -16.11
CA LEU A 177 -16.14 22.45 -16.75
C LEU A 177 -15.10 22.00 -15.73
N PHE A 178 -14.33 20.97 -16.08
CA PHE A 178 -13.17 20.48 -15.31
C PHE A 178 -13.49 20.11 -13.85
N SER A 179 -14.73 19.76 -13.56
CA SER A 179 -15.20 19.42 -12.21
C SER A 179 -15.79 18.01 -12.17
N ILE A 180 -15.48 17.26 -11.11
CA ILE A 180 -15.97 15.90 -10.88
C ILE A 180 -16.62 15.81 -9.49
N GLY A 181 -17.76 15.12 -9.43
CA GLY A 181 -18.42 14.71 -8.19
C GLY A 181 -18.81 13.22 -8.20
N ASP A 182 -19.87 12.86 -7.48
CA ASP A 182 -20.37 11.47 -7.47
C ASP A 182 -21.09 11.16 -8.78
N LEU A 183 -20.60 10.16 -9.51
CA LEU A 183 -21.15 9.79 -10.83
C LEU A 183 -22.54 9.13 -10.73
N ASP A 184 -22.80 8.40 -9.64
CA ASP A 184 -24.08 7.71 -9.40
C ASP A 184 -24.16 7.25 -7.93
N SER A 185 -24.90 7.99 -7.12
CA SER A 185 -25.03 7.72 -5.68
C SER A 185 -25.73 6.40 -5.35
N SER A 186 -26.35 5.73 -6.32
CA SER A 186 -26.97 4.41 -6.15
C SER A 186 -25.99 3.24 -6.37
N LYS A 187 -24.78 3.52 -6.85
CA LYS A 187 -23.76 2.52 -7.16
C LYS A 187 -22.50 2.71 -6.31
N THR A 188 -21.58 1.78 -6.43
CA THR A 188 -20.23 1.91 -5.86
C THR A 188 -19.56 3.16 -6.40
N PHE A 189 -18.95 3.93 -5.50
CA PHE A 189 -18.28 5.19 -5.83
C PHE A 189 -17.12 4.94 -6.80
N VAL A 190 -16.96 5.83 -7.79
CA VAL A 190 -15.86 5.78 -8.76
C VAL A 190 -14.91 6.92 -8.47
N HIS A 191 -13.70 6.58 -8.04
CA HIS A 191 -12.62 7.55 -7.86
C HIS A 191 -12.06 7.91 -9.23
N VAL A 192 -12.30 9.13 -9.69
CA VAL A 192 -11.74 9.66 -10.93
C VAL A 192 -10.43 10.37 -10.60
N PHE A 193 -9.35 9.95 -11.25
CA PHE A 193 -8.05 10.61 -11.23
C PHE A 193 -7.68 11.03 -12.65
N ASP A 194 -7.00 12.16 -12.78
CA ASP A 194 -6.34 12.58 -14.02
C ASP A 194 -4.85 12.21 -14.02
N ASP A 195 -4.15 12.60 -15.08
CA ASP A 195 -2.71 12.37 -15.25
C ASP A 195 -1.88 12.87 -14.05
N THR A 196 -2.28 14.00 -13.46
CA THR A 196 -1.49 14.73 -12.46
C THR A 196 -1.76 14.18 -11.06
N THR A 197 -3.04 13.98 -10.75
CA THR A 197 -3.49 13.56 -9.42
C THR A 197 -3.13 12.12 -9.11
N LEU A 198 -3.24 11.19 -10.07
CA LEU A 198 -2.94 9.78 -9.80
C LEU A 198 -1.52 9.60 -9.27
N ASP A 199 -0.53 10.23 -9.92
CA ASP A 199 0.88 10.14 -9.56
C ASP A 199 1.17 10.75 -8.20
N ILE A 200 0.54 11.89 -7.90
CA ILE A 200 0.71 12.57 -6.61
C ILE A 200 0.12 11.71 -5.49
N ILE A 201 -1.12 11.26 -5.63
CA ILE A 201 -1.82 10.51 -4.59
C ILE A 201 -1.14 9.16 -4.35
N MET A 202 -0.84 8.40 -5.41
CA MET A 202 -0.14 7.12 -5.26
C MET A 202 1.31 7.31 -4.83
N GLY A 203 1.98 8.41 -5.19
CA GLY A 203 3.33 8.71 -4.73
C GLY A 203 3.40 9.08 -3.24
N ALA A 204 2.34 9.68 -2.69
CA ALA A 204 2.28 10.07 -1.29
C ALA A 204 1.70 8.98 -0.37
N LEU A 205 0.81 8.14 -0.90
CA LEU A 205 0.14 7.03 -0.21
C LEU A 205 0.58 5.70 -0.84
N ASP A 206 1.89 5.45 -0.80
CA ASP A 206 2.54 4.45 -1.64
C ASP A 206 2.51 3.01 -1.09
N THR A 207 1.47 2.70 -0.31
CA THR A 207 1.14 1.34 0.15
C THR A 207 -0.34 1.04 -0.07
N ALA A 208 -0.68 -0.24 -0.23
CA ALA A 208 -2.08 -0.66 -0.35
C ALA A 208 -2.96 -0.16 0.81
N THR A 209 -2.44 -0.19 2.03
CA THR A 209 -3.17 0.24 3.23
C THR A 209 -3.43 1.74 3.22
N ASP A 210 -2.42 2.55 2.93
CA ASP A 210 -2.52 4.02 2.95
C ASP A 210 -3.45 4.52 1.84
N PHE A 211 -3.30 3.98 0.63
CA PHE A 211 -4.12 4.36 -0.52
C PHE A 211 -5.59 3.97 -0.31
N VAL A 212 -5.88 2.73 0.10
CA VAL A 212 -7.26 2.28 0.34
C VAL A 212 -7.92 3.03 1.49
N ALA A 213 -7.17 3.32 2.57
CA ALA A 213 -7.70 4.11 3.68
C ALA A 213 -8.14 5.51 3.21
N TYR A 214 -7.32 6.17 2.38
CA TYR A 214 -7.66 7.46 1.79
C TYR A 214 -8.89 7.38 0.88
N LEU A 215 -8.97 6.39 -0.03
CA LEU A 215 -10.14 6.21 -0.90
C LEU A 215 -11.45 6.10 -0.10
N LYS A 216 -11.45 5.29 0.96
CA LYS A 216 -12.62 5.13 1.85
C LYS A 216 -13.03 6.44 2.51
N LYS A 217 -12.06 7.22 3.02
CA LYS A 217 -12.35 8.53 3.64
C LYS A 217 -12.82 9.55 2.62
N LYS A 218 -12.25 9.55 1.40
CA LYS A 218 -12.65 10.43 0.30
C LYS A 218 -14.09 10.14 -0.12
N GLU A 219 -14.47 8.88 -0.26
CA GLU A 219 -15.84 8.49 -0.58
C GLU A 219 -16.83 9.01 0.48
N VAL A 220 -16.53 8.79 1.77
CA VAL A 220 -17.37 9.28 2.87
C VAL A 220 -17.51 10.79 2.83
N LEU A 221 -16.42 11.53 2.63
CA LEU A 221 -16.42 12.99 2.53
C LEU A 221 -17.30 13.47 1.36
N LEU A 222 -17.08 12.93 0.15
CA LEU A 222 -17.78 13.35 -1.06
C LEU A 222 -19.25 12.90 -1.10
N ARG A 223 -19.65 11.95 -0.26
CA ARG A 223 -21.06 11.56 -0.09
C ARG A 223 -21.76 12.20 1.10
N SER A 224 -21.04 12.99 1.89
CA SER A 224 -21.61 13.69 3.04
C SER A 224 -22.46 14.91 2.65
N ASP A 225 -23.17 15.48 3.62
CA ASP A 225 -23.95 16.71 3.46
C ASP A 225 -23.11 17.99 3.58
N LEU A 226 -21.85 17.88 4.03
CA LEU A 226 -20.91 19.00 4.09
C LEU A 226 -20.60 19.46 2.66
N GLY A 227 -20.77 20.75 2.32
CA GLY A 227 -20.36 21.25 1.00
C GLY A 227 -18.85 21.13 0.79
N VAL A 228 -18.39 20.52 -0.30
CA VAL A 228 -16.97 20.32 -0.60
C VAL A 228 -16.63 20.91 -1.95
N ILE A 229 -15.67 21.84 -1.96
CA ILE A 229 -15.08 22.41 -3.17
C ILE A 229 -13.55 22.38 -3.03
N VAL A 230 -12.87 21.65 -3.91
CA VAL A 230 -11.41 21.53 -3.92
C VAL A 230 -10.91 21.79 -5.34
N THR A 231 -9.89 22.62 -5.48
CA THR A 231 -9.28 22.99 -6.77
C THR A 231 -8.56 21.84 -7.48
N GLY A 232 -8.11 20.84 -6.74
CA GLY A 232 -7.49 19.61 -7.25
C GLY A 232 -7.38 18.56 -6.16
N GLU A 233 -7.37 17.28 -6.51
CA GLU A 233 -7.31 16.22 -5.50
C GLU A 233 -6.00 16.25 -4.69
N GLU A 234 -4.89 16.67 -5.31
CA GLU A 234 -3.64 16.92 -4.63
C GLU A 234 -3.77 17.95 -3.50
N ASP A 235 -4.68 18.92 -3.61
CA ASP A 235 -4.92 19.92 -2.57
C ASP A 235 -5.80 19.39 -1.42
N LEU A 236 -6.59 18.34 -1.68
CA LEU A 236 -7.32 17.64 -0.63
C LEU A 236 -6.38 16.80 0.24
N LEU A 237 -5.34 16.22 -0.36
CA LEU A 237 -4.48 15.23 0.29
C LEU A 237 -3.75 15.73 1.57
N PRO A 238 -3.15 16.93 1.62
CA PRO A 238 -2.55 17.46 2.85
C PRO A 238 -3.54 17.48 4.01
N SER A 239 -4.82 17.73 3.72
CA SER A 239 -5.85 17.77 4.75
C SER A 239 -6.13 16.41 5.40
N TYR A 240 -5.97 15.33 4.64
CA TYR A 240 -6.01 13.95 5.12
C TYR A 240 -4.75 13.56 5.90
N LEU A 241 -3.57 13.84 5.31
CA LEU A 241 -2.28 13.43 5.87
C LEU A 241 -1.95 14.11 7.20
N THR A 242 -2.51 15.28 7.48
CA THR A 242 -2.18 16.07 8.68
C THR A 242 -3.24 16.02 9.77
N ARG A 243 -4.36 15.32 9.54
CA ARG A 243 -5.46 15.21 10.50
C ARG A 243 -5.68 13.76 10.90
N MET A 244 -5.98 13.56 12.17
CA MET A 244 -6.16 12.25 12.78
C MET A 244 -7.43 12.25 13.60
N LYS A 245 -8.22 11.18 13.46
CA LYS A 245 -9.39 10.90 14.30
C LYS A 245 -9.28 9.46 14.80
N ASP A 246 -9.41 9.27 16.11
CA ASP A 246 -9.30 7.95 16.75
C ASP A 246 -8.01 7.17 16.40
N GLY A 247 -6.92 7.89 16.14
CA GLY A 247 -5.62 7.29 15.81
C GLY A 247 -5.45 6.86 14.35
N VAL A 248 -6.35 7.25 13.44
CA VAL A 248 -6.20 7.05 11.99
C VAL A 248 -6.36 8.37 11.23
N HIS A 249 -5.78 8.47 10.04
CA HIS A 249 -5.97 9.63 9.18
C HIS A 249 -7.43 9.80 8.79
N ASP A 250 -7.90 11.05 8.81
CA ASP A 250 -9.29 11.37 8.50
C ASP A 250 -9.44 12.81 7.98
N PHE A 251 -10.55 13.07 7.31
CA PHE A 251 -11.01 14.41 6.98
C PHE A 251 -11.76 15.02 8.18
N ASP A 252 -11.06 15.17 9.31
CA ASP A 252 -11.64 15.69 10.57
C ASP A 252 -11.78 17.22 10.50
N PHE A 253 -12.72 17.68 9.68
CA PHE A 253 -13.12 19.08 9.56
C PHE A 253 -14.03 19.50 10.73
N PRO A 254 -14.15 20.81 11.03
CA PRO A 254 -15.03 21.30 12.10
C PRO A 254 -16.47 20.81 11.91
N ALA A 255 -17.08 20.32 12.99
CA ALA A 255 -18.43 19.73 12.94
C ALA A 255 -19.56 20.73 12.67
N ASP A 256 -19.30 22.03 12.87
CA ASP A 256 -20.20 23.15 12.61
C ASP A 256 -19.98 23.79 11.23
N ALA A 257 -19.07 23.26 10.42
CA ALA A 257 -18.87 23.75 9.06
C ALA A 257 -20.01 23.28 8.15
N ASP A 258 -20.66 24.22 7.45
CA ASP A 258 -21.62 23.91 6.38
C ASP A 258 -20.91 23.59 5.05
N ALA A 259 -19.69 24.10 4.86
CA ALA A 259 -18.88 23.85 3.69
C ALA A 259 -17.38 23.98 3.97
N ILE A 260 -16.57 23.30 3.16
CA ILE A 260 -15.13 23.44 3.04
C ILE A 260 -14.75 23.85 1.62
N ALA A 261 -13.83 24.81 1.53
CA ALA A 261 -13.22 25.24 0.28
C ALA A 261 -11.70 25.16 0.42
N LEU A 262 -11.06 24.34 -0.40
CA LEU A 262 -9.61 24.21 -0.45
C LEU A 262 -9.12 24.75 -1.79
N GLY A 263 -8.26 25.77 -1.72
CA GLY A 263 -7.68 26.42 -2.89
C GLY A 263 -6.34 25.81 -3.30
N GLU A 264 -5.86 26.25 -4.46
CA GLU A 264 -4.60 25.79 -5.05
C GLU A 264 -3.39 26.17 -4.19
N GLY A 265 -2.35 25.33 -4.20
CA GLY A 265 -1.08 25.60 -3.54
C GLY A 265 -0.88 24.85 -2.22
N THR A 266 -1.89 24.12 -1.75
CA THR A 266 -1.81 23.41 -0.47
C THR A 266 -0.90 22.19 -0.58
N TRP A 267 -0.90 21.49 -1.72
CA TRP A 267 0.03 20.41 -1.99
C TRP A 267 1.49 20.88 -2.03
N GLU A 268 1.76 21.96 -2.76
CA GLU A 268 3.11 22.55 -2.85
C GLU A 268 3.59 23.00 -1.46
N SER A 269 2.75 23.73 -0.72
CA SER A 269 3.08 24.17 0.64
C SER A 269 3.33 22.99 1.58
N PHE A 270 2.60 21.89 1.43
CA PHE A 270 2.81 20.67 2.20
C PHE A 270 4.13 20.00 1.84
N CYS A 271 4.45 19.88 0.56
CA CYS A 271 5.73 19.35 0.08
C CYS A 271 6.92 20.19 0.56
N ASP A 272 6.73 21.51 0.67
CA ASP A 272 7.79 22.41 1.13
C ASP A 272 8.01 22.40 2.64
N ASN A 273 7.05 21.87 3.41
CA ASN A 273 7.13 21.77 4.85
C ASN A 273 8.37 20.94 5.29
N PRO A 274 9.24 21.47 6.17
CA PRO A 274 10.41 20.74 6.67
C PRO A 274 10.08 19.37 7.29
N GLN A 275 8.95 19.25 7.99
CA GLN A 275 8.52 17.99 8.62
C GLN A 275 8.10 16.95 7.57
N ARG A 276 7.51 17.37 6.45
CA ARG A 276 7.24 16.49 5.31
C ARG A 276 8.54 16.01 4.65
N LYS A 277 9.50 16.92 4.45
CA LYS A 277 10.84 16.56 3.92
C LYS A 277 11.55 15.58 4.85
N ALA A 278 11.47 15.79 6.17
CA ALA A 278 12.06 14.89 7.16
C ALA A 278 11.34 13.54 7.27
N GLN A 279 10.00 13.51 7.13
CA GLN A 279 9.23 12.28 7.01
C GLN A 279 9.76 11.43 5.83
N ILE A 280 9.86 12.03 4.63
CA ILE A 280 10.31 11.32 3.43
C ILE A 280 11.73 10.74 3.64
N GLU A 281 12.62 11.48 4.30
CA GLU A 281 13.97 10.99 4.62
C GLU A 281 13.94 9.78 5.57
N GLU A 282 13.18 9.88 6.67
CA GLU A 282 13.03 8.79 7.64
C GLU A 282 12.33 7.57 7.03
N ASP A 283 11.42 7.77 6.07
CA ASP A 283 10.73 6.69 5.36
C ASP A 283 11.63 5.89 4.42
N LYS A 284 12.82 6.39 4.03
CA LYS A 284 13.70 5.66 3.10
C LYS A 284 14.03 4.25 3.57
N VAL A 285 14.18 4.05 4.89
CA VAL A 285 14.46 2.73 5.47
C VAL A 285 13.31 1.73 5.25
N SER A 286 12.08 2.21 5.12
CA SER A 286 10.89 1.37 4.95
C SER A 286 10.88 0.60 3.63
N TYR A 287 11.50 1.13 2.56
CA TYR A 287 11.59 0.46 1.25
C TYR A 287 12.40 -0.85 1.31
N PHE A 288 13.16 -1.09 2.38
CA PHE A 288 13.71 -2.41 2.69
C PHE A 288 12.61 -3.48 2.78
N ILE A 289 11.45 -3.16 3.38
CA ILE A 289 10.32 -4.08 3.49
C ILE A 289 9.72 -4.36 2.11
N ASP A 290 9.62 -3.35 1.25
CA ASP A 290 9.11 -3.50 -0.11
C ASP A 290 10.02 -4.43 -0.92
N GLY A 291 11.34 -4.20 -0.87
CA GLY A 291 12.33 -5.07 -1.51
C GLY A 291 12.31 -6.50 -0.96
N LEU A 292 12.15 -6.65 0.35
CA LEU A 292 11.99 -7.96 1.00
C LEU A 292 10.76 -8.69 0.45
N ILE A 293 9.60 -8.03 0.42
CA ILE A 293 8.37 -8.62 -0.11
C ILE A 293 8.54 -8.98 -1.59
N GLU A 294 9.12 -8.10 -2.41
CA GLU A 294 9.36 -8.36 -3.83
C GLU A 294 10.29 -9.55 -4.09
N GLN A 295 11.27 -9.76 -3.22
CA GLN A 295 12.13 -10.94 -3.29
C GLN A 295 11.32 -12.23 -3.09
N PHE A 296 10.47 -12.29 -2.05
CA PHE A 296 9.56 -13.42 -1.84
C PHE A 296 8.57 -13.59 -3.00
N ASN A 297 7.98 -12.48 -3.46
CA ASN A 297 7.01 -12.48 -4.57
C ASN A 297 7.63 -13.01 -5.86
N THR A 298 8.86 -12.61 -6.17
CA THR A 298 9.59 -13.08 -7.36
C THR A 298 9.75 -14.59 -7.34
N HIS A 299 10.16 -15.17 -6.20
CA HIS A 299 10.31 -16.61 -6.07
C HIS A 299 8.96 -17.34 -6.09
N ALA A 300 7.93 -16.78 -5.45
CA ALA A 300 6.59 -17.35 -5.44
C ALA A 300 5.93 -17.37 -6.83
N LEU A 301 6.02 -16.27 -7.58
CA LEU A 301 5.48 -16.15 -8.94
C LEU A 301 6.25 -17.00 -9.96
N SER A 302 7.57 -17.13 -9.80
CA SER A 302 8.42 -17.92 -10.70
C SER A 302 8.46 -19.42 -10.37
N GLY A 303 7.94 -19.82 -9.21
CA GLY A 303 8.02 -21.21 -8.75
C GLY A 303 9.44 -21.65 -8.38
N THR A 304 10.25 -20.74 -7.82
CA THR A 304 11.67 -20.99 -7.47
C THR A 304 11.94 -20.92 -5.96
N GLN A 305 10.89 -20.93 -5.13
CA GLN A 305 11.03 -20.99 -3.68
C GLN A 305 11.72 -22.29 -3.25
N TYR A 306 12.70 -22.19 -2.34
CA TYR A 306 13.44 -23.34 -1.82
C TYR A 306 12.55 -24.29 -1.02
N MET A 307 11.73 -23.73 -0.12
CA MET A 307 10.70 -24.44 0.63
C MET A 307 9.34 -23.81 0.35
N VAL A 308 8.35 -24.65 0.08
CA VAL A 308 6.98 -24.25 -0.26
C VAL A 308 6.03 -25.01 0.64
N SER A 309 5.14 -24.31 1.32
CA SER A 309 4.08 -24.94 2.11
C SER A 309 3.03 -25.57 1.19
N PRO A 310 2.19 -26.50 1.69
CA PRO A 310 1.20 -27.19 0.87
C PRO A 310 0.19 -26.29 0.14
N GLY A 311 -0.04 -25.06 0.60
CA GLY A 311 -0.90 -24.08 -0.09
C GLY A 311 -0.21 -23.30 -1.21
N GLY A 312 1.09 -23.51 -1.45
CA GLY A 312 1.83 -22.90 -2.55
C GLY A 312 1.83 -21.37 -2.51
N ILE A 313 1.61 -20.73 -3.66
CA ILE A 313 1.56 -19.27 -3.79
C ILE A 313 0.52 -18.60 -2.88
N LYS A 314 -0.58 -19.29 -2.54
CA LYS A 314 -1.63 -18.75 -1.65
C LYS A 314 -1.14 -18.59 -0.22
N ASP A 315 -0.31 -19.52 0.25
CA ASP A 315 0.31 -19.40 1.58
C ASP A 315 1.39 -18.32 1.56
N SER A 316 2.23 -18.25 0.52
CA SER A 316 3.22 -17.18 0.33
C SER A 316 2.57 -15.80 0.34
N GLU A 317 1.46 -15.63 -0.39
CA GLU A 317 0.62 -14.42 -0.37
C GLU A 317 0.17 -14.08 1.03
N ARG A 318 -0.34 -15.07 1.78
CA ARG A 318 -0.86 -14.84 3.12
C ARG A 318 0.22 -14.31 4.05
N VAL A 319 1.44 -14.86 4.02
CA VAL A 319 2.54 -14.39 4.86
C VAL A 319 2.96 -12.97 4.44
N MET A 320 3.22 -12.76 3.14
CA MET A 320 3.72 -11.47 2.65
C MET A 320 2.68 -10.36 2.79
N ARG A 321 1.39 -10.68 2.73
CA ARG A 321 0.32 -9.70 2.92
C ARG A 321 0.35 -9.08 4.30
N PHE A 322 0.79 -9.79 5.34
CA PHE A 322 0.93 -9.17 6.66
C PHE A 322 2.04 -8.12 6.70
N PHE A 323 3.15 -8.31 5.99
CA PHE A 323 4.15 -7.25 5.82
C PHE A 323 3.61 -6.10 4.96
N ALA A 324 2.95 -6.43 3.85
CA ALA A 324 2.42 -5.44 2.93
C ALA A 324 1.25 -4.61 3.52
N LYS A 325 0.56 -5.13 4.54
CA LYS A 325 -0.53 -4.44 5.25
C LYS A 325 -0.04 -3.31 6.17
N GLU A 326 1.23 -3.31 6.53
CA GLU A 326 1.81 -2.18 7.25
C GLU A 326 1.81 -0.94 6.34
N SER A 327 1.35 0.20 6.88
CA SER A 327 1.45 1.51 6.23
C SER A 327 2.92 1.88 5.99
N ARG A 328 3.19 2.93 5.21
CA ARG A 328 4.56 3.42 5.01
C ARG A 328 5.28 3.67 6.35
N PHE A 329 4.58 4.30 7.29
CA PHE A 329 5.08 4.51 8.64
C PHE A 329 5.25 3.19 9.43
N GLY A 330 4.31 2.25 9.33
CA GLY A 330 4.44 0.91 9.93
C GLY A 330 5.66 0.14 9.39
N ARG A 331 5.87 0.19 8.07
CA ARG A 331 7.05 -0.38 7.40
C ARG A 331 8.34 0.28 7.84
N ARG A 332 8.36 1.60 8.11
CA ARG A 332 9.52 2.30 8.70
C ARG A 332 9.89 1.68 10.04
N LEU A 333 8.92 1.49 10.93
CA LEU A 333 9.14 0.90 12.26
C LEU A 333 9.60 -0.56 12.16
N LEU A 334 8.96 -1.35 11.31
CA LEU A 334 9.31 -2.75 11.09
C LEU A 334 10.71 -2.89 10.49
N ALA A 335 11.08 -2.05 9.53
CA ALA A 335 12.41 -2.03 8.93
C ALA A 335 13.49 -1.69 9.97
N LYS A 336 13.29 -0.61 10.75
CA LYS A 336 14.18 -0.26 11.88
C LYS A 336 14.31 -1.43 12.86
N ALA A 337 13.22 -2.16 13.12
CA ALA A 337 13.22 -3.29 14.02
C ALA A 337 14.03 -4.49 13.48
N ILE A 338 13.87 -4.84 12.20
CA ILE A 338 14.59 -5.94 11.54
C ILE A 338 16.07 -5.60 11.37
N LEU A 339 16.37 -4.45 10.77
CA LEU A 339 17.75 -4.02 10.50
C LEU A 339 18.53 -3.80 11.79
N GLY A 340 17.90 -3.21 12.81
CA GLY A 340 18.51 -3.06 14.13
C GLY A 340 18.80 -4.39 14.82
N LEU A 341 17.95 -5.41 14.64
CA LEU A 341 18.23 -6.77 15.14
C LEU A 341 19.44 -7.37 14.43
N VAL A 342 19.46 -7.28 13.10
CA VAL A 342 20.53 -7.81 12.24
C VAL A 342 21.88 -7.18 12.58
N GLN A 343 21.94 -5.85 12.65
CA GLN A 343 23.18 -5.10 12.88
C GLN A 343 23.65 -5.23 14.34
N GLY A 344 22.71 -5.28 15.29
CA GLY A 344 23.02 -5.42 16.72
C GLY A 344 23.40 -6.83 17.15
N THR A 345 23.21 -7.85 16.29
CA THR A 345 23.53 -9.25 16.61
C THR A 345 24.86 -9.64 15.94
N PRO A 346 25.89 -10.04 16.72
CA PRO A 346 27.14 -10.54 16.16
C PRO A 346 26.92 -11.75 15.25
N ALA A 347 27.67 -11.87 14.15
CA ALA A 347 27.49 -12.87 13.09
C ALA A 347 27.52 -14.36 13.55
N HIS A 348 28.07 -14.62 14.75
CA HIS A 348 28.20 -15.96 15.33
C HIS A 348 27.13 -16.25 16.41
N MET A 349 26.19 -15.33 16.62
CA MET A 349 25.15 -15.43 17.65
C MET A 349 23.75 -15.53 17.02
N ILE A 350 22.78 -15.95 17.83
CA ILE A 350 21.37 -15.89 17.48
C ILE A 350 20.72 -14.71 18.21
N GLY A 351 20.22 -13.75 17.43
CA GLY A 351 19.46 -12.61 17.91
C GLY A 351 17.96 -12.89 17.81
N ARG A 352 17.19 -12.39 18.76
CA ARG A 352 15.73 -12.51 18.78
C ARG A 352 15.10 -11.17 19.12
N ARG A 353 14.01 -10.82 18.43
CA ARG A 353 13.18 -9.65 18.73
C ARG A 353 11.71 -10.00 18.52
N PHE A 354 10.87 -9.64 19.47
CA PHE A 354 9.43 -9.88 19.41
C PHE A 354 8.71 -8.53 19.39
N ILE A 355 7.92 -8.28 18.35
CA ILE A 355 7.12 -7.05 18.23
C ILE A 355 5.70 -7.43 18.64
N VAL A 356 5.20 -6.71 19.65
CA VAL A 356 3.85 -6.89 20.18
C VAL A 356 3.06 -5.60 19.95
N PRO A 357 1.81 -5.70 19.48
CA PRO A 357 0.92 -4.56 19.41
C PRO A 357 0.70 -3.91 20.78
N LEU A 358 0.56 -2.58 20.82
CA LEU A 358 0.34 -1.85 22.08
C LEU A 358 -1.04 -2.16 22.69
N LYS A 359 -2.05 -2.39 21.85
CA LYS A 359 -3.40 -2.74 22.28
C LYS A 359 -3.62 -4.25 22.12
N LYS A 360 -4.04 -4.91 23.20
CA LYS A 360 -4.31 -6.34 23.19
C LYS A 360 -5.37 -6.70 22.15
N GLY A 361 -5.12 -7.79 21.42
CA GLY A 361 -6.00 -8.31 20.37
C GLY A 361 -6.09 -7.44 19.12
N ASP A 362 -5.26 -6.39 19.01
CA ASP A 362 -5.18 -5.50 17.85
C ASP A 362 -3.90 -5.81 17.07
N GLY A 363 -3.93 -5.81 15.73
CA GLY A 363 -2.74 -5.95 14.89
C GLY A 363 -2.04 -7.32 14.87
N VAL A 364 -0.83 -7.31 14.28
CA VAL A 364 0.00 -8.49 13.98
C VAL A 364 1.15 -8.60 14.97
N TYR A 365 1.46 -9.82 15.37
CA TYR A 365 2.60 -10.14 16.22
C TYR A 365 3.78 -10.58 15.34
N TYR A 366 4.99 -10.06 15.57
CA TYR A 366 6.18 -10.47 14.81
C TYR A 366 7.23 -11.16 15.70
N ALA A 367 7.66 -12.35 15.29
CA ALA A 367 8.81 -13.06 15.85
C ALA A 367 9.98 -12.95 14.87
N LEU A 368 10.95 -12.09 15.17
CA LEU A 368 12.12 -11.82 14.34
C LEU A 368 13.35 -12.57 14.90
N VAL A 369 14.04 -13.32 14.04
CA VAL A 369 15.23 -14.09 14.43
C VAL A 369 16.38 -13.83 13.47
N ALA A 370 17.55 -13.45 14.00
CA ALA A 370 18.79 -13.33 13.25
C ALA A 370 19.69 -14.52 13.60
N PHE A 371 19.92 -15.44 12.67
CA PHE A 371 20.69 -16.67 12.90
C PHE A 371 22.19 -16.49 12.68
N SER A 372 23.01 -17.32 13.32
CA SER A 372 24.45 -17.33 13.06
C SER A 372 24.72 -17.72 11.61
N ASN A 373 25.59 -16.97 10.92
CA ASN A 373 26.07 -17.34 9.58
C ASN A 373 27.19 -18.41 9.61
N LYS A 374 27.64 -18.79 10.81
CA LYS A 374 28.67 -19.81 11.03
C LYS A 374 28.04 -21.16 11.36
N PHE A 375 27.19 -21.65 10.48
CA PHE A 375 26.60 -22.97 10.64
C PHE A 375 27.43 -24.01 9.88
N ASN A 376 28.19 -24.83 10.60
CA ASN A 376 29.08 -25.82 10.01
C ASN A 376 28.34 -27.13 9.64
N ARG A 377 27.20 -27.00 8.97
CA ARG A 377 26.36 -28.11 8.49
C ARG A 377 25.87 -27.82 7.07
N PRO A 378 25.35 -28.83 6.34
CA PRO A 378 24.74 -28.61 5.04
C PRO A 378 23.62 -27.57 5.08
N GLU A 379 23.46 -26.82 3.99
CA GLU A 379 22.45 -25.77 3.85
C GLU A 379 21.04 -26.27 4.14
N GLU A 380 20.69 -27.47 3.69
CA GLU A 380 19.36 -28.08 3.92
C GLU A 380 19.07 -28.30 5.42
N GLU A 381 20.05 -28.81 6.18
CA GLU A 381 19.92 -28.97 7.63
C GLU A 381 19.80 -27.63 8.33
N TYR A 382 20.58 -26.62 7.89
CA TYR A 382 20.51 -25.27 8.42
C TYR A 382 19.12 -24.64 8.21
N ARG A 383 18.59 -24.73 6.98
CA ARG A 383 17.27 -24.19 6.61
C ARG A 383 16.14 -24.91 7.33
N THR A 384 16.23 -26.23 7.50
CA THR A 384 15.27 -27.02 8.29
C THR A 384 15.27 -26.57 9.76
N PHE A 385 16.45 -26.49 10.38
CA PHE A 385 16.58 -26.01 11.76
C PHE A 385 16.03 -24.59 11.94
N ARG A 386 16.33 -23.68 11.00
CA ARG A 386 15.81 -22.30 11.04
C ARG A 386 14.30 -22.26 10.99
N GLY A 387 13.69 -23.01 10.08
CA GLY A 387 12.23 -23.11 9.96
C GLY A 387 11.58 -23.62 11.26
N GLU A 388 12.10 -24.71 11.82
CA GLU A 388 11.60 -25.30 13.07
C GLU A 388 11.76 -24.34 14.27
N TYR A 389 12.93 -23.70 14.39
CA TYR A 389 13.19 -22.73 15.46
C TYR A 389 12.30 -21.49 15.34
N LEU A 390 12.08 -21.00 14.12
CA LEU A 390 11.19 -19.86 13.87
C LEU A 390 9.72 -20.21 14.20
N HIS A 391 9.28 -21.41 13.84
CA HIS A 391 7.97 -21.92 14.24
C HIS A 391 7.84 -22.03 15.77
N ALA A 392 8.87 -22.54 16.45
CA ALA A 392 8.90 -22.57 17.92
C ALA A 392 8.81 -21.17 18.53
N CYS A 393 9.48 -20.17 17.97
CA CYS A 393 9.34 -18.78 18.40
C CYS A 393 7.89 -18.28 18.30
N CYS A 394 7.17 -18.62 17.23
CA CYS A 394 5.78 -18.25 17.04
C CYS A 394 4.86 -18.93 18.08
N MET A 395 5.05 -20.24 18.32
CA MET A 395 4.30 -20.98 19.35
C MET A 395 4.51 -20.38 20.75
N ILE A 396 5.76 -20.08 21.11
CA ILE A 396 6.09 -19.51 22.42
C ILE A 396 5.52 -18.10 22.55
N MET A 397 5.50 -17.31 21.46
CA MET A 397 4.84 -16.02 21.45
C MET A 397 3.33 -16.15 21.75
N ARG A 398 2.65 -17.13 21.13
CA ARG A 398 1.22 -17.42 21.43
C ARG A 398 0.97 -17.92 22.85
N LEU A 399 1.92 -18.65 23.44
CA LEU A 399 1.86 -19.10 24.82
C LEU A 399 1.95 -17.90 25.79
N VAL A 400 2.90 -17.00 25.56
CA VAL A 400 3.15 -15.82 26.41
C VAL A 400 2.09 -14.72 26.22
N TYR A 401 1.58 -14.56 25.00
CA TYR A 401 0.55 -13.60 24.62
C TYR A 401 -0.69 -14.34 24.10
N PRO A 402 -1.63 -14.74 24.98
CA PRO A 402 -2.76 -15.58 24.58
C PRO A 402 -3.71 -14.94 23.57
N ASP A 403 -3.66 -13.62 23.40
CA ASP A 403 -4.44 -12.85 22.44
C ASP A 403 -3.78 -12.74 21.06
N ALA A 404 -2.55 -13.27 20.88
CA ALA A 404 -1.84 -13.25 19.61
C ALA A 404 -2.50 -14.18 18.57
N ARG A 405 -3.38 -13.63 17.73
CA ARG A 405 -4.13 -14.41 16.73
C ARG A 405 -3.38 -14.58 15.42
N ASP A 406 -2.72 -13.53 14.95
CA ASP A 406 -1.90 -13.54 13.74
C ASP A 406 -0.43 -13.31 14.13
N ILE A 407 0.40 -14.32 13.95
CA ILE A 407 1.83 -14.26 14.27
C ILE A 407 2.64 -14.51 13.01
N ILE A 408 3.56 -13.60 12.72
CA ILE A 408 4.49 -13.69 11.60
C ILE A 408 5.89 -13.93 12.13
N GLY A 409 6.45 -15.08 11.80
CA GLY A 409 7.86 -15.35 11.97
C GLY A 409 8.64 -14.85 10.77
N PHE A 410 9.74 -14.15 11.00
CA PHE A 410 10.72 -13.80 9.99
C PHE A 410 12.12 -14.13 10.48
N SER A 411 12.96 -14.68 9.60
CA SER A 411 14.36 -14.86 9.92
C SER A 411 15.31 -14.62 8.75
N THR A 412 16.51 -14.19 9.10
CA THR A 412 17.67 -14.00 8.23
C THR A 412 18.94 -14.24 9.04
N GLU A 413 20.12 -14.14 8.45
CA GLU A 413 21.40 -14.24 9.13
C GLU A 413 21.67 -13.03 10.04
N SER A 414 22.63 -13.14 10.95
CA SER A 414 23.14 -12.07 11.81
C SER A 414 24.39 -11.43 11.21
N GLY A 415 24.72 -10.22 11.65
CA GLY A 415 25.86 -9.45 11.15
C GLY A 415 25.52 -8.60 9.91
N ALA A 416 26.33 -7.56 9.71
CA ALA A 416 26.20 -6.61 8.60
C ALA A 416 26.85 -7.13 7.30
N ASP A 417 28.00 -7.82 7.41
CA ASP A 417 28.73 -8.40 6.28
C ASP A 417 28.66 -9.93 6.33
N ASN A 418 27.99 -10.55 5.35
CA ASN A 418 27.84 -12.01 5.30
C ASN A 418 27.99 -12.62 3.90
N GLY A 419 28.38 -11.85 2.86
CA GLY A 419 28.63 -12.39 1.52
C GLY A 419 27.39 -12.95 0.80
N GLY A 420 26.20 -12.81 1.40
CA GLY A 420 24.93 -13.35 0.93
C GLY A 420 23.97 -13.59 2.11
N ARG A 421 22.67 -13.51 1.85
CA ARG A 421 21.61 -13.72 2.86
C ARG A 421 20.52 -14.60 2.31
N SER A 422 19.84 -15.28 3.23
CA SER A 422 18.67 -16.07 2.95
C SER A 422 17.58 -15.77 3.97
N GLU A 423 16.33 -15.78 3.52
CA GLU A 423 15.19 -15.38 4.31
C GLU A 423 14.23 -16.55 4.50
N ASP A 424 13.63 -16.63 5.68
CA ASP A 424 12.48 -17.50 5.95
C ASP A 424 11.36 -16.67 6.52
N ALA A 425 10.13 -16.99 6.13
CA ALA A 425 8.94 -16.40 6.73
C ALA A 425 7.90 -17.47 6.98
N VAL A 426 7.17 -17.35 8.09
CA VAL A 426 6.10 -18.27 8.48
C VAL A 426 4.93 -17.48 9.03
N TYR A 427 3.72 -17.94 8.73
CA TYR A 427 2.52 -17.47 9.40
C TYR A 427 1.99 -18.55 10.34
N PHE A 428 1.75 -18.15 11.58
CA PHE A 428 1.17 -19.00 12.62
C PHE A 428 -0.20 -18.44 13.04
N ASP A 429 -1.26 -19.23 12.82
CA ASP A 429 -2.63 -18.87 13.18
C ASP A 429 -2.92 -19.27 14.64
N GLY A 430 -2.71 -18.33 15.55
CA GLY A 430 -2.92 -18.52 17.00
C GLY A 430 -4.37 -18.78 17.40
N ARG A 431 -5.32 -18.73 16.45
CA ARG A 431 -6.71 -19.17 16.65
C ARG A 431 -6.85 -20.69 16.69
N ARG A 432 -5.93 -21.43 16.05
CA ARG A 432 -5.90 -22.89 16.01
C ARG A 432 -5.06 -23.47 17.14
N TRP A 433 -5.30 -23.01 18.37
CA TRP A 433 -4.50 -23.38 19.54
C TRP A 433 -5.12 -24.55 20.30
N THR A 434 -4.33 -25.60 20.55
CA THR A 434 -4.78 -26.81 21.27
C THR A 434 -3.98 -27.04 22.56
N LYS A 435 -4.44 -27.98 23.42
CA LYS A 435 -3.70 -28.37 24.62
C LYS A 435 -2.34 -28.98 24.31
N GLU A 436 -2.25 -29.72 23.21
CA GLU A 436 -1.00 -30.31 22.71
C GLU A 436 -0.03 -29.21 22.26
N SER A 437 -0.55 -28.20 21.55
CA SER A 437 0.24 -27.03 21.16
C SER A 437 0.78 -26.27 22.37
N GLU A 438 -0.03 -26.16 23.43
CA GLU A 438 0.36 -25.53 24.69
C GLU A 438 1.47 -26.30 25.42
N GLN A 439 1.32 -27.61 25.57
CA GLN A 439 2.35 -28.47 26.19
C GLN A 439 3.67 -28.41 25.42
N GLU A 440 3.60 -28.48 24.10
CA GLU A 440 4.77 -28.40 23.23
C GLU A 440 5.43 -27.01 23.32
N ALA A 441 4.66 -25.92 23.30
CA ALA A 441 5.18 -24.58 23.47
C ALA A 441 5.85 -24.39 24.84
N GLN A 442 5.30 -24.95 25.92
CA GLN A 442 5.90 -24.91 27.26
C GLN A 442 7.24 -25.68 27.30
N ARG A 443 7.30 -26.85 26.66
CA ARG A 443 8.53 -27.64 26.51
C ARG A 443 9.59 -26.84 25.75
N LEU A 444 9.25 -26.31 24.58
CA LEU A 444 10.13 -25.51 23.74
C LEU A 444 10.59 -24.22 24.44
N GLN A 445 9.71 -23.54 25.18
CA GLN A 445 10.05 -22.35 25.95
C GLN A 445 11.14 -22.64 26.99
N LYS A 446 11.01 -23.76 27.70
CA LYS A 446 11.97 -24.18 28.74
C LYS A 446 13.32 -24.57 28.13
N GLU A 447 13.31 -25.35 27.03
CA GLU A 447 14.52 -25.84 26.37
C GLU A 447 15.29 -24.71 25.66
N LEU A 448 14.58 -23.88 24.87
CA LEU A 448 15.17 -22.82 24.05
C LEU A 448 15.37 -21.50 24.80
N LYS A 449 14.81 -21.38 26.02
CA LYS A 449 14.87 -20.19 26.87
C LYS A 449 14.43 -18.93 26.10
N ILE A 450 13.34 -19.03 25.35
CA ILE A 450 12.76 -17.92 24.58
C ILE A 450 11.70 -17.24 25.44
N LEU A 451 11.70 -15.90 25.47
CA LEU A 451 10.76 -15.08 26.26
C LEU A 451 10.72 -15.44 27.76
N ILE A 452 11.81 -16.00 28.31
CA ILE A 452 12.01 -16.11 29.76
C ILE A 452 12.59 -14.78 30.24
N ASN A 453 11.82 -14.03 31.03
CA ASN A 453 12.18 -12.68 31.54
C ASN A 453 12.63 -11.71 30.42
N PRO A 454 11.79 -11.43 29.41
CA PRO A 454 12.18 -10.59 28.29
C PRO A 454 12.41 -9.14 28.71
N VAL A 455 13.42 -8.49 28.12
CA VAL A 455 13.57 -7.04 28.20
C VAL A 455 12.50 -6.39 27.32
N GLN A 456 11.59 -5.66 27.95
CA GLN A 456 10.53 -4.94 27.25
C GLN A 456 10.94 -3.49 27.03
N THR A 457 10.77 -2.99 25.80
CA THR A 457 11.02 -1.59 25.45
C THR A 457 9.81 -1.07 24.70
N LYS A 458 9.23 0.03 25.20
CA LYS A 458 8.18 0.74 24.47
C LYS A 458 8.85 1.61 23.41
N VAL A 459 8.52 1.38 22.15
CA VAL A 459 8.97 2.22 21.04
C VAL A 459 7.88 3.26 20.76
N SER A 460 8.29 4.51 20.63
CA SER A 460 7.46 5.62 20.19
C SER A 460 8.22 6.35 19.09
N ASP A 461 7.56 6.60 17.97
CA ASP A 461 8.08 7.37 16.85
C ASP A 461 6.95 8.25 16.32
N THR A 462 7.26 9.22 15.48
CA THR A 462 6.30 10.15 14.88
C THR A 462 6.40 10.07 13.37
N GLU A 463 5.25 10.01 12.70
CA GLU A 463 5.22 9.96 11.23
C GLU A 463 5.91 11.18 10.62
N PHE A 464 5.55 12.38 11.10
CA PHE A 464 6.14 13.67 10.76
C PHE A 464 7.09 14.11 11.89
N PRO A 465 8.40 13.83 11.80
CA PRO A 465 9.34 14.14 12.86
C PRO A 465 9.53 15.65 13.03
N ASP A 466 9.69 16.08 14.28
CA ASP A 466 10.02 17.46 14.60
C ASP A 466 11.40 17.82 14.05
N VAL A 467 11.44 18.82 13.17
CA VAL A 467 12.69 19.38 12.66
C VAL A 467 13.15 20.44 13.65
N LYS A 468 14.38 20.30 14.17
CA LYS A 468 15.00 21.37 14.95
C LYS A 468 15.00 22.63 14.09
N LYS A 469 14.22 23.65 14.48
CA LYS A 469 14.36 24.98 13.89
C LYS A 469 15.82 25.36 14.04
N GLU A 470 16.53 25.56 12.92
CA GLU A 470 17.80 26.25 12.99
C GLU A 470 17.52 27.57 13.71
N THR A 471 18.01 27.70 14.93
CA THR A 471 18.04 28.99 15.58
C THR A 471 18.90 29.86 14.68
N ILE A 472 18.26 30.71 13.87
CA ILE A 472 18.94 31.80 13.20
C ILE A 472 19.67 32.50 14.32
N LYS A 473 21.00 32.37 14.33
CA LYS A 473 21.85 33.00 15.34
C LYS A 473 21.46 34.48 15.30
N LYS A 474 20.84 35.01 16.36
CA LYS A 474 20.49 36.43 16.42
C LYS A 474 21.78 37.19 16.16
N VAL A 475 21.86 37.84 14.99
CA VAL A 475 23.04 38.59 14.61
C VAL A 475 23.18 39.71 15.63
N GLY A 476 24.29 39.70 16.37
CA GLY A 476 24.54 40.70 17.39
C GLY A 476 24.52 42.09 16.74
N ARG A 477 23.95 43.08 17.41
CA ARG A 477 23.84 44.47 16.89
C ARG A 477 25.19 45.04 16.40
N ASN A 478 26.31 44.54 16.93
CA ASN A 478 27.67 44.93 16.54
C ASN A 478 28.41 43.93 15.62
N GLU A 479 27.83 42.78 15.30
CA GLU A 479 28.39 41.79 14.35
C GLU A 479 28.19 42.23 12.90
N LEU A 480 28.96 41.66 11.97
CA LEU A 480 28.82 41.94 10.54
C LEU A 480 27.49 41.43 9.99
N CYS A 481 26.89 42.24 9.11
CA CYS A 481 25.59 41.92 8.52
C CYS A 481 25.72 40.74 7.54
N PRO A 482 24.84 39.72 7.61
CA PRO A 482 24.94 38.52 6.76
C PRO A 482 24.74 38.78 5.26
N CYS A 483 24.23 39.95 4.86
CA CYS A 483 24.02 40.31 3.46
C CYS A 483 25.32 40.61 2.67
N GLY A 484 26.50 40.44 3.27
CA GLY A 484 27.79 40.66 2.61
C GLY A 484 28.16 42.15 2.45
N SER A 485 27.43 43.07 3.08
CA SER A 485 27.67 44.52 2.97
C SER A 485 28.91 45.03 3.71
N ASN A 486 29.63 44.16 4.44
CA ASN A 486 30.73 44.50 5.36
C ASN A 486 30.40 45.57 6.42
N LYS A 487 29.12 45.88 6.65
CA LYS A 487 28.66 46.80 7.71
C LYS A 487 28.20 46.00 8.94
N LYS A 488 28.32 46.59 10.13
CA LYS A 488 27.69 46.04 11.35
C LYS A 488 26.18 45.97 11.16
N TYR A 489 25.50 44.96 11.71
CA TYR A 489 24.07 44.71 11.54
C TYR A 489 23.22 45.95 11.84
N LYS A 490 23.52 46.69 12.93
CA LYS A 490 22.86 47.96 13.29
C LYS A 490 23.00 49.11 12.31
N LYS A 491 23.94 49.01 11.36
CA LYS A 491 24.19 50.01 10.32
C LYS A 491 23.74 49.52 8.94
N CYS A 492 23.03 48.40 8.88
CA CYS A 492 22.56 47.78 7.66
C CYS A 492 21.10 47.35 7.74
N HIS A 493 20.76 46.40 8.63
CA HIS A 493 19.45 45.76 8.71
C HIS A 493 18.90 45.60 10.14
N GLY A 494 19.54 46.18 11.16
CA GLY A 494 19.13 46.03 12.57
C GLY A 494 19.27 47.27 13.42
#